data_AF-A0A2E0X9S7-F1
#
_entry.id   AF-A0A2E0X9S7-F1
#
_cell.length_a   1.000
_cell.length_b   1.000
_cell.length_c   1.000
_cell.angle_alpha   90.00
_cell.angle_beta   90.00
_cell.angle_gamma   90.00
#
_symmetry.space_group_name_H-M   'P 1'
#
loop_
_entity.id
_entity.type
_entity.pdbx_description
1 polymer ?
#
loop_
_entity_poly.entity_id
_entity_poly.type
_entity_poly.pdbx_seq_one_letter_code
_entity_poly.pdbx_strand_id
1 'polypeptide(L)'
;MSVARLVSPLAWLASQVRHRLDRIRLARYISRGMRVGKNVYITEGVEFDSNYPFLIEIGDNCRICRGVRILTHDATVFRHLGATRLAPVRILEGSFIGERAIIMPGVTIGPDALIAAGALVNRDIGSGMAAAGNPARPYGTYADLLQSHAKALCGATVIRKEDVEQGRVTVDDIRQAVQDASAAYIRGVPRDDPWYVNAEIQTIIRDAERAYRAAVALSATDEKTFSQPSSKLLSP
;
A
#
# COMPACT_ATOMS: atom_id res chain seq x y z
N MET A 1 -3.02 -21.62 -20.08
CA MET A 1 -1.70 -22.27 -19.76
C MET A 1 -1.38 -22.09 -18.27
N SER A 2 -0.90 -23.13 -17.59
CA SER A 2 -0.63 -23.12 -16.13
C SER A 2 0.37 -22.03 -15.73
N VAL A 3 -0.02 -21.19 -14.74
CA VAL A 3 0.78 -20.10 -14.16
C VAL A 3 2.12 -20.60 -13.60
N ALA A 4 2.24 -21.91 -13.34
CA ALA A 4 3.39 -22.54 -12.72
C ALA A 4 4.61 -22.76 -13.65
N ARG A 5 4.54 -22.38 -14.94
CA ARG A 5 5.68 -22.51 -15.86
C ARG A 5 5.85 -21.27 -16.71
N LEU A 6 6.60 -20.27 -16.23
CA LEU A 6 7.48 -19.39 -17.04
C LEU A 6 8.12 -18.24 -16.23
N VAL A 7 8.58 -18.48 -15.00
CA VAL A 7 9.74 -17.74 -14.53
C VAL A 7 10.92 -18.64 -14.84
N SER A 8 11.77 -18.25 -15.80
CA SER A 8 13.00 -19.01 -16.05
C SER A 8 13.74 -19.16 -14.72
N PRO A 9 14.37 -20.32 -14.43
CA PRO A 9 15.11 -20.50 -13.19
C PRO A 9 16.09 -19.34 -12.90
N LEU A 10 16.65 -18.77 -13.97
CA LEU A 10 17.48 -17.57 -13.94
C LEU A 10 16.71 -16.30 -13.51
N ALA A 11 15.51 -16.05 -14.03
CA ALA A 11 14.70 -14.91 -13.62
C ALA A 11 14.22 -15.02 -12.17
N TRP A 12 13.92 -16.23 -11.71
CA TRP A 12 13.58 -16.51 -10.32
C TRP A 12 14.79 -16.24 -9.42
N LEU A 13 15.95 -16.80 -9.77
CA LEU A 13 17.19 -16.59 -9.04
C LEU A 13 17.59 -15.11 -8.99
N ALA A 14 17.49 -14.40 -10.12
CA ALA A 14 17.74 -12.97 -10.19
C ALA A 14 16.80 -12.17 -9.27
N SER A 15 15.53 -12.58 -9.17
CA SER A 15 14.58 -11.99 -8.23
C SER A 15 14.99 -12.21 -6.78
N GLN A 16 15.40 -13.43 -6.43
CA GLN A 16 15.90 -13.75 -5.09
C GLN A 16 17.14 -12.93 -4.72
N VAL A 17 18.08 -12.76 -5.65
CA VAL A 17 19.28 -11.94 -5.45
C VAL A 17 18.92 -10.47 -5.24
N ARG A 18 18.07 -9.88 -6.10
CA ARG A 18 17.62 -8.49 -5.95
C ARG A 18 16.95 -8.26 -4.60
N HIS A 19 16.06 -9.16 -4.20
CA HIS A 19 15.41 -9.11 -2.91
C HIS A 19 16.42 -9.13 -1.76
N ARG A 20 17.38 -10.06 -1.76
CA ARG A 20 18.42 -10.14 -0.72
C ARG A 20 19.24 -8.85 -0.62
N LEU A 21 19.65 -8.29 -1.76
CA LEU A 21 20.39 -7.02 -1.80
C LEU A 21 19.57 -5.87 -1.23
N ASP A 22 18.28 -5.81 -1.57
CA ASP A 22 17.37 -4.80 -1.04
C ASP A 22 17.21 -4.89 0.48
N ARG A 23 17.07 -6.10 1.03
CA ARG A 23 17.00 -6.32 2.48
C ARG A 23 18.30 -5.97 3.20
N ILE A 24 19.46 -6.28 2.62
CA ILE A 24 20.77 -5.86 3.15
C ILE A 24 20.87 -4.33 3.17
N ARG A 25 20.40 -3.67 2.11
CA ARG A 25 20.36 -2.20 2.04
C ARG A 25 19.45 -1.61 3.11
N LEU A 26 18.25 -2.16 3.30
CA LEU A 26 17.33 -1.74 4.35
C LEU A 26 17.95 -1.91 5.74
N ALA A 27 18.55 -3.06 6.04
CA ALA A 27 19.22 -3.33 7.31
C ALA A 27 20.35 -2.32 7.58
N ARG A 28 21.08 -1.90 6.54
CA ARG A 28 22.11 -0.85 6.65
C ARG A 28 21.54 0.53 7.00
N TYR A 29 20.36 0.88 6.48
CA TYR A 29 19.70 2.15 6.87
C TYR A 29 19.26 2.10 8.33
N ILE A 30 18.69 0.98 8.77
CA ILE A 30 18.26 0.76 10.15
C ILE A 30 19.46 0.80 11.10
N SER A 31 20.57 0.14 10.76
CA SER A 31 21.79 0.18 11.58
C SER A 31 22.42 1.57 11.67
N ARG A 32 22.09 2.46 10.73
CA ARG A 32 22.50 3.87 10.72
C ARG A 32 21.46 4.81 11.34
N GLY A 33 20.46 4.27 12.03
CA GLY A 33 19.51 5.01 12.86
C GLY A 33 18.11 5.20 12.27
N MET A 34 17.82 4.70 11.06
CA MET A 34 16.45 4.74 10.53
C MET A 34 15.51 3.91 11.40
N ARG A 35 14.33 4.46 11.73
CA ARG A 35 13.33 3.78 12.56
C ARG A 35 12.24 3.18 11.69
N VAL A 36 11.96 1.89 11.89
CA VAL A 36 10.91 1.15 11.20
C VAL A 36 10.09 0.39 12.23
N GLY A 37 8.77 0.62 12.23
CA GLY A 37 7.80 -0.03 13.10
C GLY A 37 7.59 -1.51 12.81
N LYS A 38 6.52 -2.06 13.39
CA LYS A 38 6.04 -3.44 13.18
C LYS A 38 5.12 -3.51 11.98
N ASN A 39 5.08 -4.67 11.33
CA ASN A 39 4.17 -4.93 10.21
C ASN A 39 4.27 -3.87 9.09
N VAL A 40 5.49 -3.52 8.70
CA VAL A 40 5.70 -2.54 7.62
C VAL A 40 5.93 -3.29 6.31
N TYR A 41 5.15 -2.98 5.28
CA TYR A 41 5.32 -3.55 3.95
C TYR A 41 6.20 -2.64 3.10
N ILE A 42 7.47 -3.00 2.89
CA ILE A 42 8.42 -2.19 2.11
C ILE A 42 8.81 -2.99 0.87
N THR A 43 8.26 -2.60 -0.28
CA THR A 43 8.49 -3.29 -1.56
C THR A 43 9.83 -2.93 -2.20
N GLU A 44 10.14 -3.59 -3.32
CA GLU A 44 11.40 -3.42 -4.04
C GLU A 44 11.64 -1.96 -4.48
N GLY A 45 12.89 -1.52 -4.39
CA GLY A 45 13.32 -0.27 -5.03
C GLY A 45 12.88 0.99 -4.30
N VAL A 46 12.38 0.90 -3.06
CA VAL A 46 12.21 2.09 -2.21
C VAL A 46 13.58 2.72 -1.95
N GLU A 47 13.69 4.03 -2.14
CA GLU A 47 14.91 4.80 -1.96
C GLU A 47 14.80 5.67 -0.70
N PHE A 48 15.58 5.31 0.32
CA PHE A 48 15.77 6.13 1.51
C PHE A 48 16.99 7.02 1.35
N ASP A 49 16.93 8.21 1.91
CA ASP A 49 18.05 9.14 1.99
C ASP A 49 19.29 8.44 2.54
N SER A 50 20.33 8.33 1.70
CA SER A 50 21.51 7.55 2.04
C SER A 50 22.47 8.26 2.96
N ASN A 51 22.39 9.58 3.10
CA ASN A 51 23.28 10.35 3.95
C ASN A 51 22.70 10.49 5.36
N TYR A 52 21.38 10.69 5.46
CA TYR A 52 20.70 10.99 6.72
C TYR A 52 19.51 10.05 6.99
N PRO A 53 19.71 8.71 7.00
CA PRO A 53 18.63 7.74 7.23
C PRO A 53 18.08 7.81 8.66
N PHE A 54 18.87 8.28 9.64
CA PHE A 54 18.43 8.50 11.02
C PHE A 54 17.38 9.61 11.21
N LEU A 55 17.08 10.35 10.14
CA LEU A 55 16.01 11.34 10.10
C LEU A 55 14.69 10.77 9.54
N ILE A 56 14.63 9.46 9.25
CA ILE A 56 13.46 8.79 8.70
C ILE A 56 12.82 7.90 9.79
N GLU A 57 11.53 8.12 10.02
CA GLU A 57 10.70 7.34 10.93
C GLU A 57 9.49 6.78 10.19
N ILE A 58 9.31 5.46 10.22
CA ILE A 58 8.15 4.76 9.67
C ILE A 58 7.44 4.04 10.81
N GLY A 59 6.18 4.37 11.04
CA GLY A 59 5.31 3.76 12.05
C GLY A 59 4.87 2.35 11.70
N ASP A 60 4.05 1.78 12.58
CA ASP A 60 3.53 0.43 12.44
C ASP A 60 2.50 0.35 11.29
N ASN A 61 2.29 -0.85 10.73
CA ASN A 61 1.23 -1.13 9.75
C ASN A 61 1.30 -0.31 8.44
N CYS A 62 2.40 0.40 8.19
CA CYS A 62 2.59 1.21 7.00
C CYS A 62 2.86 0.36 5.75
N ARG A 63 2.44 0.87 4.58
CA ARG A 63 2.79 0.29 3.28
C ARG A 63 3.56 1.30 2.44
N ILE A 64 4.77 0.93 2.03
CA ILE A 64 5.67 1.72 1.19
C ILE A 64 5.87 0.99 -0.14
N CYS A 65 5.20 1.49 -1.17
CA CYS A 65 5.15 0.83 -2.48
C CYS A 65 6.39 1.12 -3.33
N ARG A 66 6.47 0.44 -4.48
CA ARG A 66 7.67 0.31 -5.29
C ARG A 66 8.16 1.66 -5.77
N GLY A 67 9.47 1.88 -5.69
CA GLY A 67 10.11 3.10 -6.22
C GLY A 67 9.78 4.40 -5.46
N VAL A 68 9.16 4.32 -4.27
CA VAL A 68 8.99 5.50 -3.41
C VAL A 68 10.34 6.06 -3.01
N ARG A 69 10.48 7.39 -3.04
CA ARG A 69 11.69 8.10 -2.60
C ARG A 69 11.38 8.94 -1.35
N ILE A 70 12.20 8.80 -0.32
CA ILE A 70 12.09 9.54 0.94
C ILE A 70 13.38 10.34 1.15
N LEU A 71 13.26 11.67 1.13
CA LEU A 71 14.39 12.60 1.26
C LEU A 71 14.34 13.32 2.60
N THR A 72 15.49 13.44 3.26
CA THR A 72 15.64 14.19 4.52
C THR A 72 16.64 15.35 4.38
N HIS A 73 17.25 15.52 3.20
CA HIS A 73 18.05 16.69 2.85
C HIS A 73 17.59 17.40 1.57
N ASP A 74 17.81 18.70 1.52
CA ASP A 74 17.58 19.57 0.37
C ASP A 74 18.77 20.53 0.20
N ALA A 75 19.51 20.35 -0.91
CA ALA A 75 20.67 21.16 -1.26
C ALA A 75 20.35 22.25 -2.31
N THR A 76 19.08 22.51 -2.61
CA THR A 76 18.65 23.48 -3.64
C THR A 76 19.26 24.86 -3.42
N VAL A 77 19.43 25.28 -2.16
CA VAL A 77 19.99 26.60 -1.81
C VAL A 77 21.51 26.59 -1.58
N PHE A 78 22.17 25.44 -1.68
CA PHE A 78 23.59 25.29 -1.30
C PHE A 78 24.50 26.22 -2.12
N ARG A 79 24.27 26.34 -3.43
CA ARG A 79 25.06 27.22 -4.30
C ARG A 79 25.07 28.68 -3.84
N HIS A 80 23.96 29.14 -3.23
CA HIS A 80 23.77 30.53 -2.87
C HIS A 80 24.03 30.81 -1.38
N LEU A 81 23.78 29.82 -0.51
CA LEU A 81 23.86 29.97 0.95
C LEU A 81 24.97 29.14 1.61
N GLY A 82 25.65 28.26 0.86
CA GLY A 82 26.65 27.33 1.40
C GLY A 82 26.10 26.28 2.38
N ALA A 83 24.77 26.13 2.45
CA ALA A 83 24.10 25.29 3.44
C ALA A 83 23.10 24.34 2.78
N THR A 84 23.00 23.13 3.34
CA THR A 84 22.00 22.11 2.98
C THR A 84 20.96 22.05 4.10
N ARG A 85 19.67 22.14 3.75
CA ARG A 85 18.59 21.99 4.72
C ARG A 85 18.40 20.51 5.04
N LEU A 86 18.44 20.15 6.32
CA LEU A 86 18.06 18.83 6.80
C LEU A 86 16.74 18.94 7.56
N ALA A 87 15.82 18.01 7.31
CA ALA A 87 14.56 17.96 8.05
C ALA A 87 14.02 16.51 8.09
N PRO A 88 13.51 16.07 9.26
CA PRO A 88 13.03 14.70 9.41
C PRO A 88 11.79 14.41 8.58
N VAL A 89 11.64 13.16 8.18
CA VAL A 89 10.41 12.65 7.55
C VAL A 89 9.78 11.62 8.48
N ARG A 90 8.49 11.79 8.74
CA ARG A 90 7.70 10.90 9.59
C ARG A 90 6.53 10.33 8.80
N ILE A 91 6.47 9.01 8.68
CA ILE A 91 5.33 8.30 8.11
C ILE A 91 4.64 7.57 9.25
N LEU A 92 3.50 8.07 9.70
CA LEU A 92 2.83 7.57 10.90
C LEU A 92 1.97 6.34 10.59
N GLU A 93 1.52 5.66 11.65
CA GLU A 93 0.89 4.33 11.61
C GLU A 93 -0.21 4.20 10.55
N GLY A 94 -0.27 3.04 9.89
CA GLY A 94 -1.34 2.69 8.94
C GLY A 94 -1.28 3.42 7.60
N SER A 95 -0.33 4.34 7.41
CA SER A 95 -0.21 5.12 6.18
C SER A 95 0.13 4.25 4.97
N PHE A 96 -0.45 4.60 3.82
CA PHE A 96 -0.18 3.98 2.53
C PHE A 96 0.52 4.98 1.61
N ILE A 97 1.73 4.63 1.14
CA ILE A 97 2.51 5.43 0.20
C ILE A 97 2.56 4.72 -1.14
N GLY A 98 1.82 5.24 -2.12
CA GLY A 98 1.68 4.68 -3.46
C GLY A 98 2.97 4.69 -4.27
N GLU A 99 3.01 3.83 -5.29
CA GLU A 99 4.21 3.61 -6.11
C GLU A 99 4.79 4.92 -6.65
N ARG A 100 6.12 5.04 -6.58
CA ARG A 100 6.88 6.18 -7.14
C ARG A 100 6.51 7.55 -6.58
N ALA A 101 5.86 7.62 -5.41
CA ALA A 101 5.69 8.88 -4.70
C ALA A 101 7.05 9.39 -4.18
N ILE A 102 7.20 10.72 -4.07
CA ILE A 102 8.38 11.39 -3.55
C ILE A 102 7.99 12.17 -2.31
N ILE A 103 8.61 11.88 -1.17
CA ILE A 103 8.38 12.56 0.10
C ILE A 103 9.56 13.50 0.39
N MET A 104 9.27 14.79 0.49
CA MET A 104 10.29 15.84 0.66
C MET A 104 10.70 16.03 2.13
N PRO A 105 11.87 16.64 2.39
CA PRO A 105 12.38 16.84 3.74
C PRO A 105 11.46 17.69 4.62
N GLY A 106 11.19 17.20 5.84
CA GLY A 106 10.36 17.89 6.83
C GLY A 106 8.89 17.49 6.80
N VAL A 107 8.50 16.55 5.96
CA VAL A 107 7.10 16.12 5.82
C VAL A 107 6.72 15.09 6.87
N THR A 108 5.56 15.31 7.49
CA THR A 108 4.82 14.32 8.28
C THR A 108 3.60 13.83 7.52
N ILE A 109 3.52 12.52 7.32
CA ILE A 109 2.33 11.82 6.81
C ILE A 109 1.55 11.32 8.03
N GLY A 110 0.36 11.87 8.24
CA GLY A 110 -0.52 11.54 9.36
C GLY A 110 -0.97 10.08 9.36
N PRO A 111 -1.41 9.54 10.52
CA PRO A 111 -1.86 8.16 10.62
C PRO A 111 -3.01 7.88 9.65
N ASP A 112 -3.03 6.68 9.08
CA ASP A 112 -4.02 6.23 8.09
C ASP A 112 -4.17 7.15 6.87
N ALA A 113 -3.13 7.94 6.54
CA ALA A 113 -3.15 8.75 5.33
C ALA A 113 -2.79 7.91 4.09
N LEU A 114 -3.37 8.29 2.95
CA LEU A 114 -3.08 7.72 1.65
C LEU A 114 -2.35 8.74 0.77
N ILE A 115 -1.18 8.37 0.26
CA ILE A 115 -0.49 9.08 -0.80
C ILE A 115 -0.64 8.29 -2.09
N ALA A 116 -1.27 8.91 -3.10
CA ALA A 116 -1.45 8.28 -4.40
C ALA A 116 -0.11 8.04 -5.12
N ALA A 117 -0.11 7.10 -6.05
CA ALA A 117 1.05 6.81 -6.88
C ALA A 117 1.54 8.07 -7.63
N GLY A 118 2.86 8.23 -7.73
CA GLY A 118 3.51 9.35 -8.43
C GLY A 118 3.37 10.73 -7.78
N ALA A 119 2.80 10.83 -6.58
CA ALA A 119 2.60 12.13 -5.91
C ALA A 119 3.94 12.73 -5.41
N LEU A 120 4.09 14.06 -5.53
CA LEU A 120 5.19 14.82 -4.92
C LEU A 120 4.70 15.48 -3.63
N VAL A 121 5.03 14.92 -2.48
CA VAL A 121 4.58 15.43 -1.18
C VAL A 121 5.61 16.41 -0.63
N ASN A 122 5.26 17.70 -0.68
CA ASN A 122 6.11 18.80 -0.22
C ASN A 122 5.62 19.50 1.05
N ARG A 123 4.61 18.93 1.70
CA ARG A 123 4.01 19.42 2.95
C ARG A 123 3.27 18.30 3.66
N ASP A 124 3.01 18.49 4.94
CA ASP A 124 2.32 17.51 5.77
C ASP A 124 0.94 17.15 5.21
N ILE A 125 0.58 15.88 5.38
CA ILE A 125 -0.72 15.33 5.04
C ILE A 125 -1.39 14.90 6.34
N GLY A 126 -2.61 15.39 6.58
CA GLY A 126 -3.35 15.11 7.81
C GLY A 126 -3.78 13.65 7.94
N SER A 127 -4.11 13.25 9.17
CA SER A 127 -4.61 11.91 9.51
C SER A 127 -5.82 11.52 8.65
N GLY A 128 -5.85 10.29 8.16
CA GLY A 128 -6.96 9.75 7.36
C GLY A 128 -7.14 10.40 5.98
N MET A 129 -6.31 11.37 5.59
CA MET A 129 -6.48 12.08 4.32
C MET A 129 -5.89 11.29 3.15
N ALA A 130 -6.54 11.38 2.00
CA ALA A 130 -6.00 10.92 0.73
C ALA A 130 -5.47 12.12 -0.08
N ALA A 131 -4.22 12.04 -0.55
CA ALA A 131 -3.56 13.11 -1.30
C ALA A 131 -2.91 12.60 -2.60
N ALA A 132 -2.94 13.43 -3.64
CA ALA A 132 -2.40 13.09 -4.97
C ALA A 132 -1.85 14.35 -5.68
N GLY A 133 -1.06 14.13 -6.74
CA GLY A 133 -0.58 15.17 -7.65
C GLY A 133 0.83 15.66 -7.37
N ASN A 134 1.29 16.60 -8.20
CA ASN A 134 2.57 17.28 -8.08
C ASN A 134 2.36 18.81 -8.20
N PRO A 135 2.40 19.55 -7.08
CA PRO A 135 2.58 19.08 -5.71
C PRO A 135 1.32 18.38 -5.16
N ALA A 136 1.49 17.47 -4.20
CA ALA A 136 0.41 16.65 -3.66
C ALA A 136 -0.60 17.49 -2.87
N ARG A 137 -1.89 17.27 -3.12
CA ARG A 137 -3.01 17.95 -2.45
C ARG A 137 -4.04 16.93 -1.97
N PRO A 138 -4.66 17.15 -0.80
CA PRO A 138 -5.77 16.31 -0.37
C PRO A 138 -6.92 16.35 -1.38
N TYR A 139 -7.52 15.20 -1.68
CA TYR A 139 -8.68 15.06 -2.57
C TYR A 139 -9.87 14.33 -1.94
N GLY A 140 -9.71 13.85 -0.70
CA GLY A 140 -10.73 13.12 0.05
C GLY A 140 -10.12 12.43 1.27
N THR A 141 -10.84 11.47 1.84
CA THR A 141 -10.32 10.63 2.93
C THR A 141 -9.99 9.22 2.42
N TYR A 142 -9.07 8.54 3.10
CA TYR A 142 -8.76 7.15 2.81
C TYR A 142 -9.94 6.24 3.17
N ALA A 143 -10.68 6.58 4.22
CA ALA A 143 -11.89 5.85 4.63
C ALA A 143 -12.96 5.83 3.53
N ASP A 144 -13.23 6.96 2.87
CA ASP A 144 -14.20 7.04 1.76
C ASP A 144 -13.77 6.16 0.57
N LEU A 145 -12.46 6.13 0.29
CA LEU A 145 -11.90 5.27 -0.75
C LEU A 145 -12.08 3.79 -0.39
N LEU A 146 -11.77 3.41 0.86
CA LEU A 146 -11.96 2.05 1.36
C LEU A 146 -13.43 1.62 1.28
N GLN A 147 -14.37 2.49 1.69
CA GLN A 147 -15.80 2.22 1.59
C GLN A 147 -16.25 2.03 0.14
N SER A 148 -15.77 2.88 -0.78
CA SER A 148 -16.07 2.75 -2.21
C SER A 148 -15.58 1.41 -2.76
N HIS A 149 -14.35 1.00 -2.40
CA HIS A 149 -13.83 -0.32 -2.82
C HIS A 149 -14.55 -1.49 -2.14
N ALA A 150 -14.97 -1.37 -0.88
CA ALA A 150 -15.73 -2.40 -0.18
C ALA A 150 -17.11 -2.63 -0.83
N LYS A 151 -17.78 -1.57 -1.28
CA LYS A 151 -19.02 -1.67 -2.06
C LYS A 151 -18.78 -2.34 -3.41
N ALA A 152 -17.74 -1.92 -4.13
CA ALA A 152 -17.39 -2.53 -5.42
C ALA A 152 -16.96 -4.00 -5.31
N LEU A 153 -16.41 -4.41 -4.16
CA LEU A 153 -16.08 -5.81 -3.87
C LEU A 153 -17.34 -6.69 -3.75
N CYS A 154 -18.47 -6.10 -3.35
CA CYS A 154 -19.73 -6.83 -3.19
C CYS A 154 -20.39 -7.08 -4.54
N GLY A 155 -20.50 -8.36 -4.89
CA GLY A 155 -20.94 -8.80 -6.20
C GLY A 155 -19.82 -8.92 -7.24
N ALA A 156 -18.57 -8.55 -6.92
CA ALA A 156 -17.45 -8.73 -7.82
C ALA A 156 -16.93 -10.18 -7.84
N THR A 157 -16.27 -10.55 -8.93
CA THR A 157 -15.51 -11.80 -9.00
C THR A 157 -14.29 -11.71 -8.07
N VAL A 158 -14.28 -12.50 -7.01
CA VAL A 158 -13.18 -12.56 -6.02
C VAL A 158 -12.46 -13.91 -6.10
N ILE A 159 -11.21 -13.87 -6.56
CA ILE A 159 -10.34 -15.02 -6.73
C ILE A 159 -9.44 -15.16 -5.51
N ARG A 160 -9.29 -16.37 -4.95
CA ARG A 160 -8.34 -16.61 -3.86
C ARG A 160 -6.92 -16.69 -4.40
N LYS A 161 -6.00 -15.96 -3.77
CA LYS A 161 -4.57 -15.99 -4.08
C LYS A 161 -4.01 -17.41 -4.02
N GLU A 162 -4.42 -18.21 -3.03
CA GLU A 162 -4.01 -19.61 -2.91
C GLU A 162 -4.41 -20.47 -4.12
N ASP A 163 -5.59 -20.23 -4.69
CA ASP A 163 -6.05 -20.98 -5.87
C ASP A 163 -5.19 -20.63 -7.10
N VAL A 164 -4.72 -19.37 -7.20
CA VAL A 164 -3.76 -18.93 -8.23
C VAL A 164 -2.39 -19.57 -8.02
N GLU A 165 -1.88 -19.59 -6.78
CA GLU A 165 -0.57 -20.15 -6.44
C GLU A 165 -0.50 -21.67 -6.67
N GLN A 166 -1.60 -22.38 -6.42
CA GLN A 166 -1.72 -23.82 -6.66
C GLN A 166 -2.05 -24.16 -8.12
N GLY A 167 -2.22 -23.15 -8.98
CA GLY A 167 -2.57 -23.34 -10.39
C GLY A 167 -3.99 -23.86 -10.62
N ARG A 168 -4.86 -23.81 -9.61
CA ARG A 168 -6.30 -24.11 -9.72
C ARG A 168 -7.05 -23.03 -10.50
N VAL A 169 -6.52 -21.81 -10.50
CA VAL A 169 -6.96 -20.69 -11.35
C VAL A 169 -5.78 -20.29 -12.24
N THR A 170 -6.01 -20.25 -13.54
CA THR A 170 -5.00 -19.93 -14.56
C THR A 170 -4.99 -18.44 -14.91
N VAL A 171 -3.98 -17.99 -15.67
CA VAL A 171 -3.93 -16.61 -16.18
C VAL A 171 -5.13 -16.31 -17.07
N ASP A 172 -5.56 -17.29 -17.87
CA ASP A 172 -6.66 -17.12 -18.81
C ASP A 172 -7.99 -16.98 -18.07
N ASP A 173 -8.18 -17.72 -16.97
CA ASP A 173 -9.34 -17.57 -16.08
C ASP A 173 -9.39 -16.16 -15.45
N ILE A 174 -8.26 -15.62 -15.02
CA ILE A 174 -8.17 -14.25 -14.47
C ILE A 174 -8.48 -13.23 -15.56
N ARG A 175 -7.93 -13.40 -16.76
CA ARG A 175 -8.22 -12.51 -17.91
C ARG A 175 -9.70 -12.50 -18.24
N GLN A 176 -10.33 -13.68 -18.29
CA GLN A 176 -11.76 -13.81 -18.55
C GLN A 176 -12.58 -13.13 -17.46
N ALA A 177 -12.27 -13.38 -16.18
CA ALA A 177 -12.96 -12.74 -15.06
C ALA A 177 -12.90 -11.20 -15.11
N VAL A 178 -11.77 -10.62 -15.54
CA VAL A 178 -11.64 -9.16 -15.71
C VAL A 178 -12.38 -8.67 -16.95
N GLN A 179 -12.39 -9.43 -18.05
CA GLN A 179 -13.13 -9.08 -19.26
C GLN A 179 -14.65 -9.05 -19.01
N ASP A 180 -15.18 -9.99 -18.23
CA ASP A 180 -16.61 -10.12 -17.97
C ASP A 180 -17.16 -9.01 -17.06
N ALA A 181 -16.35 -8.51 -16.12
CA ALA A 181 -16.79 -7.60 -15.06
C ALA A 181 -16.02 -6.26 -15.02
N SER A 182 -15.18 -5.97 -16.01
CA SER A 182 -14.23 -4.83 -16.05
C SER A 182 -13.16 -4.80 -14.93
N ALA A 183 -13.38 -5.53 -13.84
CA ALA A 183 -12.44 -5.71 -12.74
C ALA A 183 -12.68 -7.06 -12.04
N ALA A 184 -11.63 -7.62 -11.45
CA ALA A 184 -11.69 -8.76 -10.56
C ALA A 184 -10.77 -8.51 -9.37
N TYR A 185 -11.09 -9.11 -8.22
CA TYR A 185 -10.31 -8.96 -7.00
C TYR A 185 -9.55 -10.24 -6.70
N ILE A 186 -8.29 -10.11 -6.29
CA ILE A 186 -7.53 -11.22 -5.70
C ILE A 186 -7.49 -11.02 -4.20
N ARG A 187 -7.99 -11.99 -3.44
CA ARG A 187 -7.97 -11.97 -1.97
C ARG A 187 -6.97 -12.96 -1.40
N GLY A 188 -6.42 -12.61 -0.24
CA GLY A 188 -5.48 -13.45 0.50
C GLY A 188 -4.04 -12.96 0.35
N VAL A 189 -3.25 -13.25 1.37
CA VAL A 189 -1.83 -12.92 1.43
C VAL A 189 -1.06 -14.18 1.03
N PRO A 190 0.01 -14.07 0.22
CA PRO A 190 0.88 -15.20 -0.09
C PRO A 190 1.36 -15.90 1.19
N ARG A 191 1.60 -17.22 1.10
CA ARG A 191 2.14 -17.99 2.25
C ARG A 191 3.49 -17.45 2.72
N ASP A 192 4.28 -16.95 1.78
CA ASP A 192 5.55 -16.27 2.02
C ASP A 192 5.54 -14.95 1.23
N ASP A 193 5.65 -13.83 1.95
CA ASP A 193 5.80 -12.51 1.36
C ASP A 193 6.94 -11.77 2.07
N PRO A 194 8.13 -11.74 1.45
CA PRO A 194 9.34 -11.31 2.14
C PRO A 194 9.49 -9.78 2.20
N TRP A 195 8.52 -9.03 1.66
CA TRP A 195 8.50 -7.57 1.70
C TRP A 195 8.00 -7.01 3.03
N TYR A 196 7.36 -7.84 3.85
CA TYR A 196 7.04 -7.48 5.23
C TYR A 196 8.30 -7.40 6.10
N VAL A 197 8.38 -6.33 6.89
CA VAL A 197 9.46 -6.04 7.83
C VAL A 197 8.87 -6.03 9.22
N ASN A 198 9.56 -6.65 10.19
CA ASN A 198 9.12 -6.75 11.59
C ASN A 198 7.69 -7.30 11.72
N ALA A 199 7.38 -8.38 11.00
CA ALA A 199 6.02 -8.92 10.89
C ALA A 199 5.97 -10.44 11.07
N GLU A 200 4.83 -10.91 11.58
CA GLU A 200 4.47 -12.33 11.59
C GLU A 200 3.44 -12.60 10.50
N ILE A 201 3.82 -13.34 9.45
CA ILE A 201 2.98 -13.54 8.27
C ILE A 201 1.60 -14.13 8.61
N GLN A 202 1.51 -14.99 9.63
CA GLN A 202 0.25 -15.59 10.09
C GLN A 202 -0.70 -14.54 10.68
N THR A 203 -0.17 -13.51 11.33
CA THR A 203 -0.96 -12.38 11.81
C THR A 203 -1.49 -11.57 10.63
N ILE A 204 -0.66 -11.34 9.61
CA ILE A 204 -1.07 -10.61 8.40
C ILE A 204 -2.19 -11.33 7.65
N ILE A 205 -2.06 -12.65 7.50
CA ILE A 205 -3.08 -13.49 6.85
C ILE A 205 -4.40 -13.38 7.63
N ARG A 206 -4.36 -13.54 8.97
CA ARG A 206 -5.57 -13.45 9.82
C ARG A 206 -6.23 -12.08 9.75
N ASP A 207 -5.45 -11.00 9.77
CA ASP A 207 -5.97 -9.64 9.73
C ASP A 207 -6.57 -9.29 8.36
N ALA A 208 -5.94 -9.76 7.27
CA ALA A 208 -6.49 -9.61 5.93
C ALA A 208 -7.83 -10.37 5.76
N GLU A 209 -7.94 -11.58 6.32
CA GLU A 209 -9.21 -12.31 6.34
C GLU A 209 -10.29 -11.59 7.16
N ARG A 210 -9.92 -11.04 8.32
CA ARG A 210 -10.83 -10.26 9.15
C ARG A 210 -11.34 -9.02 8.41
N ALA A 211 -10.44 -8.28 7.78
CA ALA A 211 -10.78 -7.09 7.00
C ALA A 211 -11.73 -7.41 5.84
N TYR A 212 -11.45 -8.49 5.10
CA TYR A 212 -12.34 -8.96 4.02
C TYR A 212 -13.74 -9.31 4.53
N ARG A 213 -13.85 -10.07 5.63
CA ARG A 213 -15.15 -10.43 6.22
C ARG A 213 -15.92 -9.20 6.69
N ALA A 214 -15.24 -8.23 7.29
CA ALA A 214 -15.84 -6.97 7.72
C ALA A 214 -16.37 -6.16 6.52
N ALA A 215 -15.59 -6.05 5.45
CA ALA A 215 -15.99 -5.34 4.23
C ALA A 215 -17.25 -5.95 3.60
N VAL A 216 -17.31 -7.29 3.47
CA VAL A 216 -18.48 -7.99 2.93
C VAL A 216 -19.71 -7.85 3.83
N ALA A 217 -19.53 -7.89 5.16
CA ALA A 217 -20.64 -7.75 6.11
C ALA A 217 -21.26 -6.34 6.12
N LEU A 218 -20.43 -5.29 6.00
CA LEU A 218 -20.89 -3.90 5.93
C LEU A 218 -21.80 -3.66 4.70
N SER A 219 -21.44 -4.21 3.55
CA SER A 219 -22.24 -4.04 2.34
C SER A 219 -23.57 -4.83 2.37
N ALA A 220 -23.62 -5.97 3.05
CA ALA A 220 -24.84 -6.77 3.21
C ALA A 220 -25.90 -6.11 4.14
N THR A 221 -25.47 -5.17 4.99
CA THR A 221 -26.38 -4.41 5.86
C THR A 221 -26.94 -3.17 5.17
N ASP A 222 -26.20 -2.55 4.24
CA ASP A 222 -26.69 -1.47 3.37
C ASP A 222 -27.84 -1.92 2.45
N GLU A 223 -27.79 -3.14 1.88
CA GLU A 223 -28.87 -3.68 1.01
C GLU A 223 -30.20 -3.91 1.76
N LYS A 224 -30.16 -4.28 3.04
CA LYS A 224 -31.39 -4.48 3.85
C LYS A 224 -32.08 -3.18 4.21
N THR A 225 -31.39 -2.04 4.12
CA THR A 225 -31.95 -0.73 4.45
C THR A 225 -32.73 -0.13 3.27
N PHE A 226 -32.48 -0.62 2.04
CA PHE A 226 -33.19 -0.22 0.82
C PHE A 226 -34.37 -1.13 0.44
N SER A 227 -34.56 -2.28 1.10
CA SER A 227 -35.60 -3.26 0.75
C SER A 227 -36.86 -3.19 1.61
N GLN A 228 -37.02 -2.18 2.48
CA GLN A 228 -38.33 -1.91 3.09
C GLN A 228 -39.19 -1.10 2.11
N PRO A 229 -40.31 -1.66 1.59
CA PRO A 229 -41.21 -0.89 0.75
C PRO A 229 -41.90 0.16 1.63
N SER A 230 -41.75 1.43 1.24
CA SER A 230 -42.55 2.54 1.75
C SER A 230 -44.02 2.31 1.42
N SER A 231 -44.69 1.47 2.22
CA SER A 231 -46.12 1.23 2.17
C SER A 231 -46.80 1.95 3.33
N LYS A 232 -46.91 3.28 3.21
CA LYS A 232 -48.02 4.01 3.83
C LYS A 232 -48.67 4.90 2.79
N LEU A 233 -49.55 4.23 2.04
CA LEU A 233 -50.90 4.65 1.66
C LEU A 233 -51.21 6.16 1.72
N LEU A 234 -51.39 6.72 0.51
CA LEU A 234 -52.45 7.68 0.19
C LEU A 234 -53.80 7.07 0.59
N SER A 235 -54.66 7.73 1.38
CA SER A 235 -55.74 8.65 0.96
C SER A 235 -56.99 8.32 1.82
N PRO A 236 -58.07 9.13 1.88
CA PRO A 236 -58.37 10.36 1.13
C PRO A 236 -58.12 11.66 1.91
#